data_AF-A0A158AH29-F1
#
_entry.id   AF-A0A158AH29-F1
#
_cell.length_a   1.000
_cell.length_b   1.000
_cell.length_c   1.000
_cell.angle_alpha   90.00
_cell.angle_beta   90.00
_cell.angle_gamma   90.00
#
_symmetry.space_group_name_H-M   'P 1'
#
loop_
_entity.id
_entity.type
_entity.pdbx_description
1 polymer ?
#
loop_
_entity_poly.entity_id
_entity_poly.type
_entity_poly.pdbx_seq_one_letter_code
_entity_poly.pdbx_strand_id
1 'polypeptide(L)'
;MPVGRTVALVVLNGQVRVNGDESVGTAQVVMLGQAGSEIHIDAIGDATVLLLSGKPIDEPVVAYGPFVMNSDDEIHQAVRDFNSGRFGTTPTA
;
A
#
# COMPACT_ATOMS: atom_id res chain seq x y z
N MET A 1 2.06 -13.19 -12.23
CA MET A 1 1.60 -11.80 -12.08
C MET A 1 1.44 -11.14 -13.43
N PRO A 2 0.40 -10.32 -13.65
CA PRO A 2 0.32 -9.45 -14.83
C PRO A 2 1.40 -8.36 -14.79
N VAL A 3 2.06 -8.14 -15.93
CA VAL A 3 3.07 -7.07 -16.13
C VAL A 3 2.43 -5.68 -15.99
N GLY A 4 3.20 -4.68 -15.58
CA GLY A 4 2.71 -3.30 -15.42
C GLY A 4 1.84 -3.10 -14.18
N ARG A 5 2.07 -3.88 -13.13
CA ARG A 5 1.42 -3.73 -11.82
C ARG A 5 2.43 -3.31 -10.76
N THR A 6 2.04 -2.38 -9.90
CA THR A 6 2.75 -2.13 -8.64
C THR A 6 2.52 -3.36 -7.74
N VAL A 7 3.60 -3.96 -7.24
CA VAL A 7 3.54 -5.10 -6.31
C VAL A 7 4.38 -4.81 -5.09
N ALA A 8 3.83 -5.06 -3.90
CA ALA A 8 4.52 -4.99 -2.62
C ALA A 8 4.31 -6.27 -1.82
N LEU A 9 5.38 -6.79 -1.22
CA LEU A 9 5.33 -7.94 -0.29
C LEU A 9 5.64 -7.43 1.11
N VAL A 10 4.71 -7.61 2.05
CA VAL A 10 4.88 -7.26 3.46
C VAL A 10 5.05 -8.53 4.28
N VAL A 11 6.09 -8.61 5.12
CA VAL A 11 6.26 -9.73 6.05
C VAL A 11 5.65 -9.36 7.40
N LEU A 12 4.48 -9.93 7.72
CA LEU A 12 3.75 -9.66 8.96
C LEU A 12 4.31 -10.47 10.14
N ASN A 13 4.87 -11.65 9.87
CA ASN A 13 5.58 -12.46 10.87
C ASN A 13 6.58 -13.42 10.18
N GLY A 14 7.60 -13.87 10.91
CA GLY A 14 8.64 -14.77 10.41
C GLY A 14 9.69 -14.07 9.54
N GLN A 15 10.28 -14.85 8.63
CA GLN A 15 11.26 -14.43 7.63
C GLN A 15 11.05 -15.20 6.32
N VAL A 16 11.26 -14.55 5.18
CA VAL A 16 11.21 -15.17 3.85
C VAL A 16 12.43 -14.79 3.01
N ARG A 17 12.77 -15.58 2.00
CA ARG A 17 13.69 -15.20 0.92
C ARG A 17 12.89 -14.84 -0.32
N VAL A 18 13.24 -13.74 -0.97
CA VAL A 18 12.59 -13.25 -2.20
C VAL A 18 13.55 -13.42 -3.37
N ASN A 19 13.05 -14.03 -4.45
CA ASN A 19 13.76 -14.28 -5.71
C ASN A 19 15.14 -14.95 -5.58
N GLY A 20 15.38 -15.71 -4.51
CA GLY A 20 16.62 -16.46 -4.28
C GLY A 20 17.77 -15.69 -3.63
N ASP A 21 17.71 -14.36 -3.58
CA ASP A 21 18.83 -13.51 -3.12
C ASP A 21 18.54 -12.76 -1.81
N GLU A 22 17.37 -12.13 -1.67
CA GLU A 22 17.10 -11.18 -0.57
C GLU A 22 16.36 -11.85 0.60
N SER A 23 16.88 -11.73 1.82
CA SER A 23 16.23 -12.27 3.03
C SER A 23 15.52 -11.17 3.82
N VAL A 24 14.21 -11.32 4.01
CA VAL A 24 13.28 -10.28 4.44
C VAL A 24 12.54 -10.73 5.71
N GLY A 25 12.71 -9.96 6.78
CA GLY A 25 12.16 -10.24 8.11
C GLY A 25 10.85 -9.50 8.41
N THR A 26 10.27 -9.84 9.56
CA THR A 26 9.04 -9.23 10.11
C THR A 26 9.08 -7.69 10.09
N ALA A 27 7.94 -7.09 9.76
CA ALA A 27 7.69 -5.65 9.59
C ALA A 27 8.46 -4.96 8.44
N GLN A 28 9.10 -5.73 7.54
CA GLN A 28 9.70 -5.19 6.31
C GLN A 28 8.74 -5.29 5.11
N VAL A 29 9.00 -4.44 4.11
CA VAL A 29 8.24 -4.35 2.86
C VAL A 29 9.19 -4.36 1.67
N VAL A 30 8.98 -5.26 0.72
CA VAL A 30 9.70 -5.31 -0.57
C VAL A 30 8.83 -4.67 -1.65
N MET A 31 9.39 -3.71 -2.38
CA MET A 31 8.78 -3.16 -3.59
C MET A 31 9.34 -3.91 -4.81
N LEU A 32 8.47 -4.54 -5.59
CA LEU A 32 8.87 -5.42 -6.69
C LEU A 32 8.71 -4.74 -8.06
N GLY A 33 9.64 -5.02 -8.97
CA GLY A 33 9.70 -4.39 -10.29
C GLY A 33 8.55 -4.82 -11.22
N GLN A 34 7.88 -3.84 -11.84
CA GLN A 34 6.66 -4.06 -12.62
C GLN A 34 6.85 -4.87 -13.94
N ALA A 35 8.09 -5.11 -14.35
CA ALA A 35 8.44 -5.84 -15.57
C ALA A 35 8.39 -7.38 -15.41
N GLY A 36 8.42 -7.88 -14.17
CA GLY A 36 8.42 -9.32 -13.89
C GLY A 36 7.03 -9.95 -13.94
N SER A 37 6.93 -11.15 -14.52
CA SER A 37 5.71 -11.97 -14.51
C SER A 37 5.63 -12.96 -13.34
N GLU A 38 6.71 -13.17 -12.59
CA GLU A 38 6.81 -14.16 -11.52
C GLU A 38 7.60 -13.61 -10.32
N ILE A 39 7.37 -14.18 -9.15
CA ILE A 39 7.99 -13.81 -7.87
C ILE A 39 8.17 -15.11 -7.09
N HIS A 40 9.38 -15.44 -6.67
CA HIS A 40 9.64 -16.60 -5.81
C HIS A 40 9.77 -16.14 -4.36
N ILE A 41 9.14 -16.88 -3.44
CA ILE A 41 9.11 -16.58 -2.01
C ILE A 41 9.34 -17.90 -1.25
N ASP A 42 10.54 -18.08 -0.68
CA ASP A 42 10.85 -19.23 0.18
C ASP A 42 10.63 -18.85 1.65
N ALA A 43 9.87 -19.62 2.42
CA ALA A 43 9.73 -19.37 3.85
C ALA A 43 10.97 -19.86 4.63
N ILE A 44 11.53 -19.02 5.49
CA ILE A 44 12.65 -19.37 6.38
C ILE A 44 12.07 -19.68 7.77
N GLY A 45 11.46 -20.86 7.88
CA GLY A 45 10.60 -21.23 9.01
C GLY A 45 9.15 -20.76 8.80
N ASP A 46 8.35 -20.73 9.87
CA ASP A 46 6.99 -20.22 9.82
C ASP A 46 6.98 -18.73 9.49
N ALA A 47 6.17 -18.32 8.51
CA ALA A 47 6.06 -16.94 8.07
C ALA A 47 4.63 -16.58 7.64
N THR A 48 4.21 -15.35 7.95
CA THR A 48 2.94 -14.76 7.52
C THR A 48 3.26 -13.56 6.64
N VAL A 49 2.84 -13.61 5.38
CA VAL A 49 3.08 -12.53 4.41
C VAL A 49 1.79 -11.99 3.82
N LEU A 50 1.78 -10.71 3.48
CA LEU A 50 0.71 -10.03 2.77
C LEU A 50 1.24 -9.52 1.42
N LEU A 51 0.68 -10.03 0.33
CA LEU A 51 1.03 -9.64 -1.03
C LEU A 51 -0.02 -8.66 -1.58
N LEU A 52 0.43 -7.45 -1.92
CA LEU A 52 -0.41 -6.39 -2.45
C LEU A 52 -0.07 -6.19 -3.94
N SER A 53 -1.08 -6.12 -4.82
CA SER A 53 -0.87 -5.86 -6.24
C SER A 53 -1.95 -4.96 -6.85
N GLY A 54 -1.57 -3.76 -7.30
CA GLY A 54 -2.44 -2.79 -7.96
C GLY A 54 -2.07 -2.55 -9.43
N LYS A 55 -3.04 -2.15 -10.26
CA LYS A 55 -2.69 -1.34 -11.44
C LYS A 55 -2.21 0.02 -10.88
N PRO A 56 -1.11 0.61 -11.39
CA PRO A 56 -0.84 2.03 -11.17
C PRO A 56 -2.09 2.88 -11.47
N ILE A 57 -2.35 3.87 -10.62
CA ILE A 57 -3.45 4.83 -10.84
C ILE A 57 -3.09 5.87 -11.90
N ASP A 58 -1.80 6.23 -11.97
CA ASP A 58 -1.21 7.19 -12.93
C ASP A 58 -1.79 8.62 -12.85
N GLU A 59 -2.43 8.94 -11.73
CA GLU A 59 -2.95 10.26 -11.36
C GLU A 59 -2.04 10.96 -10.32
N PRO A 60 -2.09 12.30 -10.20
CA PRO A 60 -1.45 13.00 -9.10
C PRO A 60 -2.01 12.58 -7.74
N VAL A 61 -1.16 12.60 -6.71
CA VAL A 61 -1.53 12.26 -5.33
C VAL A 61 -1.05 13.37 -4.40
N VAL A 62 -1.99 14.11 -3.81
CA VAL A 62 -1.75 15.15 -2.79
C VAL A 62 -2.38 14.68 -1.49
N ALA A 63 -1.64 14.72 -0.39
CA ALA A 63 -2.06 14.18 0.90
C ALA A 63 -1.87 15.19 2.04
N TYR A 64 -2.91 15.34 2.88
CA TYR A 64 -2.86 16.19 4.08
C TYR A 64 -3.69 15.58 5.21
N GLY A 65 -3.01 15.13 6.27
CA GLY A 65 -3.66 14.47 7.41
C GLY A 65 -4.43 13.22 6.97
N PRO A 66 -5.76 13.14 7.21
CA PRO A 66 -6.58 12.01 6.81
C PRO A 66 -7.07 12.07 5.35
N PHE A 67 -6.75 13.12 4.59
CA PHE A 67 -7.26 13.34 3.24
C PHE A 67 -6.20 13.07 2.18
N VAL A 68 -6.60 12.40 1.10
CA VAL A 68 -5.79 12.16 -0.11
C VAL A 68 -6.67 12.47 -1.32
N MET A 69 -6.23 13.41 -2.16
CA MET A 69 -6.95 13.92 -3.34
C MET A 69 -5.95 14.08 -4.51
N ASN A 70 -6.40 14.58 -5.67
CA ASN A 70 -5.55 14.79 -6.83
C ASN A 70 -4.92 16.20 -6.87
N SER A 71 -5.37 17.15 -6.04
CA SER A 71 -4.90 18.54 -6.03
C SER A 71 -4.99 19.24 -4.66
N ASP A 72 -4.23 20.32 -4.47
CA ASP A 72 -4.30 21.16 -3.27
C ASP A 72 -5.67 21.83 -3.08
N ASP A 73 -6.36 22.25 -4.15
CA ASP A 73 -7.69 22.87 -4.04
C ASP A 73 -8.75 21.88 -3.51
N GLU A 74 -8.66 20.62 -3.91
CA GLU A 74 -9.49 19.54 -3.39
C GLU A 74 -9.16 19.21 -1.93
N ILE A 75 -7.88 19.25 -1.53
CA ILE A 75 -7.48 19.13 -0.11
C ILE A 75 -8.08 20.27 0.72
N HIS A 76 -7.95 21.52 0.25
CA HIS A 76 -8.58 22.67 0.90
C HIS A 76 -10.11 22.54 0.96
N GLN A 77 -10.75 21.91 -0.04
CA GLN A 77 -12.17 21.60 0.02
C GLN A 77 -12.48 20.51 1.04
N ALA A 78 -11.81 19.36 1.02
CA ALA A 78 -12.01 18.28 2.00
C ALA A 78 -11.90 18.76 3.45
N VAL A 79 -10.91 19.63 3.74
CA VAL A 79 -10.73 20.25 5.06
C VAL A 79 -11.90 21.19 5.41
N ARG A 80 -12.39 22.02 4.47
CA ARG A 80 -13.60 22.87 4.69
C ARG A 80 -14.85 22.03 4.91
N ASP A 81 -15.03 20.96 4.14
CA ASP A 81 -16.20 20.09 4.18
C ASP A 81 -16.26 19.27 5.48
N PHE A 82 -15.11 18.79 5.97
CA PHE A 82 -14.98 18.18 7.28
C PHE A 82 -15.27 19.18 8.41
N ASN A 83 -14.61 20.34 8.41
CA ASN A 83 -14.79 21.38 9.42
C ASN A 83 -16.21 21.99 9.46
N SER A 84 -16.99 21.84 8.38
CA SER A 84 -18.41 22.25 8.30
C SER A 84 -19.39 21.09 8.50
N GLY A 85 -18.92 19.91 8.94
CA GLY A 85 -19.76 18.78 9.33
C GLY A 85 -20.39 17.99 8.18
N ARG A 86 -20.00 18.23 6.90
CA ARG A 86 -20.56 17.51 5.74
C ARG A 86 -20.17 16.03 5.67
N PHE A 87 -19.21 15.60 6.49
CA PHE A 87 -18.77 14.21 6.62
C PHE A 87 -19.71 13.35 7.50
N GLY A 88 -20.79 13.94 8.02
CA GLY A 88 -21.77 13.27 8.89
C GLY A 88 -21.31 13.21 10.36
N THR A 89 -22.14 12.58 11.19
CA THR A 89 -21.86 12.36 12.62
C THR A 89 -21.83 10.87 12.94
N THR A 90 -20.88 10.45 13.76
CA THR A 90 -20.91 9.11 14.37
C THR A 90 -22.07 9.05 15.37
N PRO A 91 -22.96 8.05 15.30
CA PRO A 91 -23.97 7.85 16.34
C PRO A 91 -23.32 7.65 17.71
N THR A 92 -23.79 8.36 18.72
CA THR A 92 -23.42 8.09 20.11
C THR A 92 -24.00 6.75 20.52
N ALA A 93 -23.19 5.93 21.21
CA ALA A 93 -23.62 4.67 21.82
C ALA A 93 -24.33 4.89 23.16
#